data_AF-A0A452QQ50-F1
#
_entry.id   AF-A0A452QQ50-F1
#
_cell.length_a   1.000
_cell.length_b   1.000
_cell.length_c   1.000
_cell.angle_alpha   90.00
_cell.angle_beta   90.00
_cell.angle_gamma   90.00
#
_symmetry.space_group_name_H-M   'P 1'
#
loop_
_entity.id
_entity.type
_entity.pdbx_description
1 polymer ?
#
loop_
_entity_poly.entity_id
_entity_poly.type
_entity_poly.pdbx_seq_one_letter_code
_entity_poly.pdbx_strand_id
1 'polypeptide(L)'
;MACRFLKLCSSNWSSPAKTLLGALLMGLNFFFFMFSQAKRCDKKSLLTVRTECQSCSLNVGTKCPDGYTKVTNGSVGVRDCRYIFEIRKYSLSLPGCRHICRKDYVQPQCCPGHWGPDCMGKWHGQKDLSLYLHLPNTPNVSKGFLPLAQERDKRST
;
A
#
# COMPACT_ATOMS: atom_id res chain seq x y z
N MET A 1 52.81 -51.17 -45.38
CA MET A 1 52.54 -50.13 -46.40
C MET A 1 51.62 -49.08 -45.79
N ALA A 2 52.18 -47.88 -45.57
CA ALA A 2 51.55 -46.57 -45.33
C ALA A 2 50.27 -46.43 -44.46
N CYS A 3 50.44 -46.05 -43.19
CA CYS A 3 49.55 -45.07 -42.56
C CYS A 3 50.43 -43.85 -42.20
N ARG A 4 50.38 -42.82 -43.06
CA ARG A 4 51.08 -41.54 -42.90
C ARG A 4 50.10 -40.50 -42.36
N PHE A 5 50.63 -39.56 -41.57
CA PHE A 5 50.03 -38.34 -41.02
C PHE A 5 49.48 -38.42 -39.57
N LEU A 6 50.45 -38.40 -38.64
CA LEU A 6 50.60 -37.46 -37.51
C LEU A 6 49.34 -36.84 -36.88
N LYS A 7 49.28 -37.05 -35.55
CA LYS A 7 48.99 -36.05 -34.50
C LYS A 7 47.52 -35.60 -34.33
N LEU A 8 46.80 -36.25 -33.41
CA LEU A 8 46.66 -35.82 -32.00
C LEU A 8 45.37 -36.38 -31.40
N CYS A 9 45.56 -37.29 -30.44
CA CYS A 9 44.60 -37.58 -29.38
C CYS A 9 44.31 -36.30 -28.57
N SER A 10 43.19 -36.34 -27.83
CA SER A 10 42.84 -35.44 -26.72
C SER A 10 41.94 -34.24 -27.07
N SER A 11 40.65 -34.51 -27.29
CA SER A 11 39.60 -33.52 -27.01
C SER A 11 39.31 -33.47 -25.50
N ASN A 12 40.30 -33.01 -24.72
CA ASN A 12 40.09 -32.58 -23.34
C ASN A 12 39.79 -31.07 -23.39
N TRP A 13 38.52 -30.70 -23.55
CA TRP A 13 38.11 -29.30 -23.67
C TRP A 13 37.95 -28.64 -22.30
N SER A 14 39.06 -28.44 -21.59
CA SER A 14 39.14 -27.57 -20.41
C SER A 14 39.82 -26.25 -20.78
N SER A 15 39.14 -25.42 -21.58
CA SER A 15 39.60 -24.04 -21.82
C SER A 15 38.98 -23.08 -20.78
N PRO A 16 39.78 -22.40 -19.94
CA PRO A 16 39.27 -21.47 -18.91
C PRO A 16 38.54 -20.25 -19.49
N ALA A 17 38.73 -19.95 -20.79
CA ALA A 17 38.07 -18.85 -21.49
C ALA A 17 36.56 -19.07 -21.71
N LYS A 18 36.08 -20.31 -21.77
CA LYS A 18 34.65 -20.62 -21.92
C LYS A 18 33.87 -20.41 -20.61
N THR A 19 34.56 -20.54 -19.47
CA THR A 19 33.99 -20.36 -18.13
C THR A 19 33.81 -18.89 -17.77
N LEU A 20 34.73 -18.01 -18.20
CA LEU A 20 34.64 -16.57 -17.96
C LEU A 20 33.49 -15.89 -18.72
N LEU A 21 33.30 -16.25 -19.99
CA LEU A 21 32.18 -15.73 -20.79
C LEU A 21 30.84 -16.25 -20.27
N GLY A 22 30.80 -17.51 -19.84
CA GLY A 22 29.65 -18.11 -19.15
C GLY A 22 29.31 -17.40 -17.84
N ALA A 23 30.31 -17.07 -17.02
CA ALA A 23 30.11 -16.35 -15.75
C ALA A 23 29.60 -14.91 -15.96
N LEU A 24 30.08 -14.21 -16.98
CA LEU A 24 29.59 -12.87 -17.37
C LEU A 24 28.14 -12.91 -17.86
N LEU A 25 27.78 -13.88 -18.70
CA LEU A 25 26.42 -14.04 -19.20
C LEU A 25 25.45 -14.46 -18.09
N MET A 26 25.86 -15.36 -17.18
CA MET A 26 25.05 -15.72 -16.01
C MET A 26 24.89 -14.54 -15.04
N GLY A 27 25.94 -13.73 -14.83
CA GLY A 27 25.89 -12.51 -14.02
C GLY A 27 24.98 -11.42 -14.59
N LEU A 28 25.00 -11.21 -15.91
CA LEU A 28 24.10 -10.25 -16.59
C LEU A 28 22.63 -10.69 -16.56
N ASN A 29 22.36 -11.99 -16.70
CA ASN A 29 21.00 -12.54 -16.54
C ASN A 29 20.51 -12.42 -15.09
N PHE A 30 21.39 -12.67 -14.10
CA PHE A 30 21.05 -12.50 -12.68
C PHE A 30 20.79 -11.02 -12.34
N PHE A 31 21.58 -10.09 -12.89
CA PHE A 31 21.37 -8.65 -12.74
C PHE A 31 20.06 -8.19 -13.43
N PHE A 32 19.76 -8.70 -14.63
CA PHE A 32 18.48 -8.47 -15.31
C PHE A 32 17.29 -9.03 -14.52
N PHE A 33 17.46 -10.18 -13.86
CA PHE A 33 16.43 -10.80 -13.02
C PHE A 33 16.20 -10.02 -11.72
N MET A 34 17.24 -9.40 -11.14
CA MET A 34 17.07 -8.45 -10.02
C MET A 34 16.27 -7.21 -10.42
N PHE A 35 16.27 -6.85 -11.71
CA PHE A 35 15.43 -5.80 -12.28
C PHE A 35 14.11 -6.34 -12.88
N SER A 36 13.76 -7.61 -12.62
CA SER A 36 12.37 -8.10 -12.71
C SER A 36 11.55 -7.29 -11.72
N GLN A 37 11.15 -6.12 -12.19
CA GLN A 37 10.55 -5.08 -11.40
C GLN A 37 9.25 -5.65 -10.86
N ALA A 38 9.20 -5.91 -9.55
CA ALA A 38 7.94 -6.10 -8.87
C ALA A 38 7.03 -4.95 -9.31
N LYS A 39 6.02 -5.25 -10.13
CA LYS A 39 5.18 -4.23 -10.77
C LYS A 39 4.24 -3.57 -9.77
N ARG A 40 4.18 -4.13 -8.56
CA ARG A 40 3.50 -3.58 -7.39
C ARG A 40 4.50 -2.87 -6.48
N CYS A 41 4.17 -1.63 -6.19
CA CYS A 41 4.82 -0.73 -5.24
C CYS A 41 3.80 -0.35 -4.16
N ASP A 42 3.22 -1.35 -3.49
CA ASP A 42 2.16 -1.14 -2.50
C ASP A 42 2.65 -0.23 -1.37
N LYS A 43 1.82 0.75 -1.01
CA LYS A 43 2.18 1.74 0.01
C LYS A 43 1.56 1.34 1.34
N LYS A 44 2.41 1.15 2.35
CA LYS A 44 1.95 0.96 3.73
C LYS A 44 1.51 2.30 4.30
N SER A 45 0.33 2.34 4.88
CA SER A 45 -0.20 3.47 5.62
C SER A 45 -0.83 2.99 6.92
N LEU A 46 -0.98 3.91 7.86
CA LEU A 46 -1.55 3.63 9.18
C LEU A 46 -2.89 4.33 9.29
N LEU A 47 -3.97 3.57 9.37
CA LEU A 47 -5.30 4.11 9.64
C LEU A 47 -5.45 4.30 11.14
N THR A 48 -5.77 5.52 11.55
CA THR A 48 -6.08 5.85 12.94
C THR A 48 -7.52 6.31 13.03
N VAL A 49 -8.33 5.61 13.82
CA VAL A 49 -9.72 5.96 14.10
C VAL A 49 -9.90 6.20 15.60
N ARG A 50 -10.97 6.91 15.96
CA ARG A 50 -11.33 7.17 17.35
C ARG A 50 -12.70 6.58 17.62
N THR A 51 -12.90 6.02 18.81
CA THR A 51 -14.21 5.54 19.24
C THR A 51 -15.14 6.70 19.55
N GLU A 52 -16.43 6.39 19.72
CA GLU A 52 -17.41 7.33 20.23
C GLU A 52 -16.97 7.93 21.57
N CYS A 53 -17.34 9.19 21.78
CA CYS A 53 -17.08 9.89 23.03
C CYS A 53 -18.15 9.53 24.06
N GLN A 54 -17.73 9.09 25.23
CA GLN A 54 -18.65 8.70 26.30
C GLN A 54 -18.02 8.91 27.67
N SER A 55 -18.72 8.56 28.75
CA SER A 55 -18.17 8.67 30.08
C SER A 55 -16.91 7.80 30.24
N CYS A 56 -15.90 8.33 30.93
CA CYS A 56 -14.60 7.64 31.05
C CYS A 56 -14.71 6.29 31.78
N SER A 57 -15.67 6.16 32.70
CA SER A 57 -15.95 4.90 33.39
C SER A 57 -16.48 3.83 32.45
N LEU A 58 -17.35 4.19 31.49
CA LEU A 58 -17.84 3.27 30.46
C LEU A 58 -16.78 3.01 29.37
N ASN A 59 -15.89 3.97 29.14
CA ASN A 59 -14.87 3.87 28.10
C ASN A 59 -13.81 2.80 28.36
N VAL A 60 -13.55 2.41 29.61
CA VAL A 60 -12.61 1.33 29.95
C VAL A 60 -12.89 0.03 29.19
N GLY A 61 -14.17 -0.34 29.07
CA GLY A 61 -14.61 -1.57 28.41
C GLY A 61 -14.76 -1.48 26.88
N THR A 62 -14.64 -0.28 26.30
CA THR A 62 -14.94 -0.07 24.88
C THR A 62 -13.91 -0.73 23.98
N LYS A 63 -14.38 -1.54 23.03
CA LYS A 63 -13.50 -2.21 22.07
C LYS A 63 -13.29 -1.35 20.82
N CYS A 64 -12.16 -1.54 20.17
CA CYS A 64 -11.93 -0.98 18.84
C CYS A 64 -12.72 -1.79 17.79
N PRO A 65 -13.00 -1.21 16.61
CA PRO A 65 -13.59 -1.93 15.49
C PRO A 65 -12.74 -3.13 15.06
N ASP A 66 -13.35 -4.07 14.33
CA ASP A 66 -12.67 -5.30 13.94
C ASP A 66 -11.39 -5.07 13.11
N GLY A 67 -10.33 -5.77 13.52
CA GLY A 67 -9.00 -5.65 12.93
C GLY A 67 -8.26 -4.36 13.29
N TYR A 68 -8.78 -3.53 14.20
CA TYR A 68 -8.03 -2.42 14.79
C TYR A 68 -7.44 -2.79 16.15
N THR A 69 -6.25 -2.28 16.42
CA THR A 69 -5.55 -2.41 17.69
C THR A 69 -5.78 -1.17 18.56
N LYS A 70 -6.13 -1.36 19.84
CA LYS A 70 -6.31 -0.26 20.79
C LYS A 70 -4.95 0.29 21.22
N VAL A 71 -4.68 1.55 20.89
CA VAL A 71 -3.43 2.25 21.26
C VAL A 71 -3.44 2.66 22.73
N THR A 72 -4.61 3.09 23.19
CA THR A 72 -4.84 3.59 24.55
C THR A 72 -5.25 2.46 25.49
N ASN A 73 -4.68 1.27 25.29
CA ASN A 73 -4.96 0.08 26.09
C ASN A 73 -4.46 0.27 27.53
N GLY A 74 -5.19 -0.27 28.52
CA GLY A 74 -4.85 -0.11 29.93
C GLY A 74 -5.11 1.28 30.53
N SER A 75 -5.79 2.17 29.80
CA SER A 75 -6.21 3.49 30.30
C SER A 75 -7.71 3.70 30.09
N VAL A 76 -8.29 4.73 30.70
CA VAL A 76 -9.68 5.17 30.44
C VAL A 76 -9.87 5.79 29.04
N GLY A 77 -8.81 5.89 28.25
CA GLY A 77 -8.78 6.58 26.96
C GLY A 77 -8.33 8.04 27.07
N VAL A 78 -8.43 8.77 25.96
CA VAL A 78 -8.05 10.18 25.87
C VAL A 78 -9.25 11.05 26.22
N ARG A 79 -9.03 12.02 27.11
CA ARG A 79 -10.06 12.97 27.58
C ARG A 79 -10.07 14.24 26.71
N ASP A 80 -10.17 14.05 25.39
CA ASP A 80 -10.15 15.12 24.37
C ASP A 80 -11.52 15.36 23.72
N CYS A 81 -12.61 14.95 24.40
CA CYS A 81 -13.95 15.03 23.86
C CYS A 81 -15.00 15.34 24.94
N ARG A 82 -16.19 15.75 24.50
CA ARG A 82 -17.38 15.94 25.34
C ARG A 82 -18.54 15.14 24.75
N TYR A 83 -19.34 14.52 25.61
CA TYR A 83 -20.54 13.80 25.22
C TYR A 83 -21.77 14.51 25.78
N ILE A 84 -22.92 14.32 25.13
CA ILE A 84 -24.18 14.90 25.57
C ILE A 84 -24.88 13.91 26.49
N PHE A 85 -25.29 14.39 27.67
CA PHE A 85 -26.08 13.65 28.63
C PHE A 85 -27.43 14.33 28.81
N GLU A 86 -28.49 13.65 28.42
CA GLU A 86 -29.85 14.17 28.44
C GLU A 86 -30.51 13.87 29.79
N ILE A 87 -30.98 14.90 30.48
CA ILE A 87 -31.76 14.81 31.72
C ILE A 87 -33.10 15.50 31.50
N ARG A 88 -34.16 14.70 31.32
CA ARG A 88 -35.53 15.16 31.04
C ARG A 88 -35.60 16.04 29.77
N LYS A 89 -35.63 17.36 29.94
CA LYS A 89 -35.67 18.36 28.85
C LYS A 89 -34.37 19.17 28.72
N TYR A 90 -33.34 18.80 29.48
CA TYR A 90 -32.07 19.51 29.51
C TYR A 90 -30.96 18.63 28.95
N SER A 91 -30.19 19.18 28.01
CA SER A 91 -29.00 18.56 27.46
C SER A 91 -27.75 19.13 28.14
N LEU A 92 -26.94 18.26 28.75
CA LEU A 92 -25.69 18.65 29.42
C LEU A 92 -24.50 18.17 28.60
N SER A 93 -23.58 19.08 28.28
CA SER A 93 -22.30 18.72 27.65
C SER A 93 -21.27 18.39 28.72
N LEU A 94 -21.00 17.09 28.89
CA LEU A 94 -20.09 16.57 29.91
C LEU A 94 -18.74 16.14 29.30
N PRO A 95 -17.63 16.31 30.04
CA PRO A 95 -16.32 15.81 29.60
C PRO A 95 -16.33 14.27 29.50
N GLY A 96 -15.89 13.76 28.36
CA GLY A 96 -15.84 12.33 28.06
C GLY A 96 -14.44 11.85 27.72
N CYS A 97 -14.34 10.54 27.54
CA CYS A 97 -13.16 9.86 27.02
C CYS A 97 -13.50 9.09 25.75
N ARG A 98 -12.50 8.91 24.89
CA ARG A 98 -12.55 8.02 23.72
C ARG A 98 -11.22 7.32 23.52
N HIS A 99 -11.25 6.14 22.91
CA HIS A 99 -10.05 5.39 22.59
C HIS A 99 -9.52 5.74 21.19
N ILE A 100 -8.20 5.71 21.06
CA ILE A 100 -7.51 5.75 19.78
C ILE A 100 -7.22 4.31 19.34
N CYS A 101 -7.63 3.99 18.12
CA CYS A 101 -7.51 2.68 17.50
C CYS A 101 -6.68 2.79 16.21
N ARG A 102 -5.78 1.83 15.97
CA ARG A 102 -4.87 1.83 14.81
C ARG A 102 -4.97 0.54 14.02
N LYS A 103 -4.84 0.62 12.70
CA LYS A 103 -4.78 -0.52 11.80
C LYS A 103 -3.81 -0.23 10.66
N ASP A 104 -2.96 -1.20 10.35
CA ASP A 104 -2.13 -1.13 9.15
C ASP A 104 -3.00 -1.33 7.91
N TYR A 105 -2.86 -0.43 6.96
CA TYR A 105 -3.54 -0.51 5.68
C TYR A 105 -2.49 -0.50 4.57
N VAL A 106 -2.58 -1.51 3.71
CA VAL A 106 -1.73 -1.59 2.52
C VAL A 106 -2.56 -1.07 1.37
N GLN A 107 -2.20 0.11 0.86
CA GLN A 107 -2.83 0.65 -0.32
C GLN A 107 -2.21 -0.02 -1.55
N PRO A 108 -2.99 -0.81 -2.32
CA PRO A 108 -2.48 -1.46 -3.51
C PRO A 108 -2.09 -0.41 -4.53
N GLN A 109 -0.83 -0.40 -4.95
CA GLN A 109 -0.33 0.57 -5.93
C GLN A 109 0.64 -0.08 -6.90
N CYS A 110 0.49 0.27 -8.17
CA CYS A 110 1.46 -0.09 -9.19
C CYS A 110 2.63 0.90 -9.18
N CYS A 111 3.82 0.43 -9.52
CA CYS A 111 4.97 1.30 -9.68
C CYS A 111 4.75 2.31 -10.82
N PRO A 112 5.46 3.45 -10.84
CA PRO A 112 5.34 4.44 -11.92
C PRO A 112 5.49 3.80 -13.29
N GLY A 113 4.59 4.15 -14.22
CA GLY A 113 4.53 3.56 -15.56
C GLY A 113 3.68 2.29 -15.66
N HIS A 114 3.11 1.79 -14.55
CA HIS A 114 2.28 0.58 -14.53
C HIS A 114 0.86 0.84 -14.01
N TRP A 115 -0.15 0.11 -14.53
CA TRP A 115 -1.55 0.21 -14.12
C TRP A 115 -2.35 -1.09 -14.33
N GLY A 116 -3.57 -1.10 -13.80
CA GLY A 116 -4.48 -2.25 -13.83
C GLY A 116 -4.41 -3.09 -12.57
N PRO A 117 -5.33 -4.06 -12.38
CA PRO A 117 -5.38 -4.90 -11.19
C PRO A 117 -4.08 -5.67 -10.97
N ASP A 118 -3.44 -6.12 -12.05
CA ASP A 118 -2.17 -6.86 -12.02
C ASP A 118 -0.93 -6.02 -12.33
N CYS A 119 -1.08 -4.70 -12.44
CA CYS A 119 0.00 -3.76 -12.77
C CYS A 119 0.75 -4.08 -14.08
N MET A 120 0.07 -4.73 -15.02
CA MET A 120 0.65 -5.11 -16.31
C MET A 120 0.46 -4.04 -17.40
N GLY A 121 -0.55 -3.18 -17.27
CA GLY A 121 -0.78 -2.08 -18.21
C GLY A 121 0.36 -1.07 -18.11
N LYS A 122 0.86 -0.56 -19.23
CA LYS A 122 1.88 0.50 -19.25
C LYS A 122 1.21 1.85 -19.47
N TRP A 123 1.58 2.85 -18.66
CA TRP A 123 1.20 4.23 -18.92
C TRP A 123 2.12 4.80 -20.00
N HIS A 124 1.59 5.06 -21.18
CA HIS A 124 2.25 5.92 -22.16
C HIS A 124 1.92 7.37 -21.83
N GLY A 125 2.64 7.94 -20.87
CA GLY A 125 2.53 9.36 -20.53
C GLY A 125 3.16 10.23 -21.62
N GLN A 126 2.40 10.52 -22.68
CA GLN A 126 2.37 11.81 -23.40
C GLN A 126 1.33 11.71 -24.54
N LYS A 127 0.11 12.15 -24.29
CA LYS A 127 -0.65 12.86 -25.33
C LYS A 127 -1.07 14.17 -24.71
N ASP A 128 -0.42 15.22 -25.22
CA ASP A 128 -0.71 16.63 -25.06
C ASP A 128 -1.96 16.96 -24.25
N LEU A 129 -1.77 17.73 -23.18
CA LEU A 129 -2.82 18.48 -22.50
C LEU A 129 -3.37 19.63 -23.39
N SER A 130 -3.33 19.49 -24.72
CA SER A 130 -3.95 20.40 -25.68
C SER A 130 -5.26 19.85 -26.26
N LEU A 131 -5.56 18.55 -26.12
CA LEU A 131 -6.78 17.95 -26.67
C LEU A 131 -7.99 17.98 -25.70
N TYR A 132 -7.79 18.34 -24.43
CA TYR A 132 -8.85 18.42 -23.42
C TYR A 132 -9.48 19.81 -23.25
N LEU A 133 -9.07 20.81 -24.04
CA LEU A 133 -9.70 22.14 -24.02
C LEU A 133 -11.03 22.20 -24.81
N HIS A 134 -11.47 21.11 -25.45
CA HIS A 134 -12.71 21.09 -26.24
C HIS A 134 -13.65 19.89 -25.96
N LEU A 135 -13.67 19.35 -24.75
CA LEU A 135 -14.68 18.37 -24.34
C LEU A 135 -15.54 18.94 -23.20
N PRO A 136 -16.79 19.37 -23.47
CA PRO A 136 -17.74 19.66 -22.41
C PRO A 136 -18.14 18.32 -21.79
N ASN A 137 -17.79 18.12 -20.52
CA ASN A 137 -18.06 16.95 -19.68
C ASN A 137 -17.06 15.79 -19.84
N THR A 138 -15.97 15.84 -19.06
CA THR A 138 -15.32 14.62 -18.58
C THR A 138 -15.52 14.47 -17.07
N PRO A 139 -15.96 13.30 -16.58
CA PRO A 139 -15.99 13.02 -15.16
C PRO A 139 -14.56 12.98 -14.64
N ASN A 140 -14.34 13.69 -13.54
CA ASN A 140 -13.06 13.92 -12.90
C ASN A 140 -12.46 12.58 -12.40
N VAL A 141 -11.65 11.89 -13.22
CA VAL A 141 -10.85 10.69 -12.82
C VAL A 141 -9.64 11.13 -11.99
N SER A 142 -9.89 11.96 -10.97
CA SER A 142 -8.95 12.28 -9.90
C SER A 142 -9.60 12.13 -8.51
N LYS A 143 -10.85 11.66 -8.44
CA LYS A 143 -11.55 11.34 -7.18
C LYS A 143 -11.93 9.87 -7.17
N GLY A 144 -10.98 9.01 -6.84
CA GLY A 144 -11.22 7.56 -6.88
C GLY A 144 -10.23 6.74 -6.08
N PHE A 145 -9.93 7.14 -4.84
CA PHE A 145 -9.72 6.29 -3.66
C PHE A 145 -9.38 7.20 -2.47
N LEU A 146 -10.30 8.09 -2.09
CA LEU A 146 -10.29 8.55 -0.71
C LEU A 146 -10.65 7.32 0.14
N PRO A 147 -9.86 6.96 1.18
CA PRO A 147 -10.40 6.08 2.20
C PRO A 147 -11.65 6.78 2.74
N LEU A 148 -12.74 6.04 2.82
CA LEU A 148 -14.01 6.49 3.39
C LEU A 148 -13.72 7.32 4.65
N ALA A 149 -13.80 8.64 4.50
CA ALA A 149 -13.93 9.52 5.64
C ALA A 149 -15.25 9.10 6.28
N GLN A 150 -15.17 8.57 7.50
CA GLN A 150 -16.35 8.24 8.30
C GLN A 150 -17.30 9.44 8.23
N GLU A 151 -18.47 9.20 7.64
CA GLU A 151 -19.63 10.07 7.74
C GLU A 151 -19.88 10.27 9.23
N ARG A 152 -19.54 11.45 9.73
CA ARG A 152 -19.93 11.87 11.07
C ARG A 152 -21.41 12.17 10.97
N ASP A 153 -22.23 11.29 11.50
CA ASP A 153 -23.67 11.47 11.65
C ASP A 153 -23.93 12.84 12.32
N LYS A 154 -24.34 13.81 11.50
CA LYS A 154 -25.04 15.01 11.95
C LYS A 154 -26.49 14.84 11.52
N ARG A 155 -27.25 14.03 12.25
CA ARG A 155 -28.70 14.15 12.30
C ARG A 155 -29.15 14.43 13.73
N SER A 156 -29.17 15.72 14.03
CA SER A 156 -30.02 16.32 15.05
C SER A 156 -31.01 17.21 14.32
N THR A 157 -32.16 16.63 13.97
CA THR A 157 -33.49 17.25 14.08
C THR A 157 -34.49 16.11 14.26
#